data_AF-A0A1G0HX50-F1
#
_entry.id   AF-A0A1G0HX50-F1
#
_cell.length_a   1.000
_cell.length_b   1.000
_cell.length_c   1.000
_cell.angle_alpha   90.00
_cell.angle_beta   90.00
_cell.angle_gamma   90.00
#
_symmetry.space_group_name_H-M   'P 1'
#
loop_
_entity.id
_entity.type
_entity.pdbx_description
1 polymer ?
#
loop_
_entity_poly.entity_id
_entity_poly.type
_entity_poly.pdbx_seq_one_letter_code
_entity_poly.pdbx_strand_id
1 'polypeptide(L)'
;MPTVDISVIMIKIARAMNGNYTLNGRPLTLEEVFSPTGLLPGIARRADQLSSLCLGYGIGATFEETTDSTLGNKVIFDEMTPQALRLLCLIDALGELMRGTPKGGVTALDQLTYD
;
A
#
# COMPACT_ATOMS: atom_id res chain seq x y z
N MET A 1 21.83 1.62 9.93
CA MET A 1 20.55 1.43 10.65
C MET A 1 19.86 0.24 10.01
N PRO A 2 19.19 -0.66 10.75
CA PRO A 2 18.41 -1.72 10.12
C PRO A 2 17.40 -1.06 9.18
N THR A 3 17.37 -1.50 7.93
CA THR A 3 16.42 -1.04 6.93
C THR A 3 15.03 -1.36 7.44
N VAL A 4 14.23 -0.31 7.62
CA VAL A 4 12.89 -0.44 8.18
C VAL A 4 11.97 -0.98 7.09
N ASP A 5 11.48 -2.20 7.26
CA ASP A 5 10.56 -2.84 6.32
C ASP A 5 9.20 -2.15 6.32
N ILE A 6 8.85 -1.52 5.20
CA ILE A 6 7.59 -0.79 5.00
C ILE A 6 6.39 -1.71 5.15
N SER A 7 6.46 -2.95 4.65
CA SER A 7 5.37 -3.92 4.76
C SER A 7 5.04 -4.20 6.21
N VAL A 8 6.06 -4.38 7.06
CA VAL A 8 5.88 -4.62 8.49
C VAL A 8 5.23 -3.43 9.20
N ILE A 9 5.60 -2.20 8.84
CA ILE A 9 4.99 -1.01 9.43
C ILE A 9 3.53 -0.86 8.97
N MET A 10 3.25 -1.03 7.68
CA MET A 10 1.89 -0.92 7.15
C MET A 10 0.95 -1.96 7.77
N ILE A 11 1.42 -3.19 8.00
CA ILE A 11 0.66 -4.21 8.75
C ILE A 11 0.30 -3.72 10.16
N LYS A 12 1.26 -3.12 10.88
CA LYS A 12 1.00 -2.60 12.25
C LYS A 12 -0.02 -1.47 12.23
N ILE A 13 0.06 -0.58 11.24
CA ILE A 13 -0.88 0.53 11.07
C ILE A 13 -2.28 -0.01 10.74
N ALA A 14 -2.39 -0.92 9.78
CA ALA A 14 -3.66 -1.53 9.41
C ALA A 14 -4.33 -2.25 10.58
N ARG A 15 -3.55 -2.94 11.43
CA ARG A 15 -4.04 -3.52 12.69
C ARG A 15 -4.57 -2.45 13.64
N ALA A 16 -3.84 -1.35 13.83
CA ALA A 16 -4.29 -0.23 14.68
C ALA A 16 -5.57 0.44 14.13
N MET A 17 -5.80 0.37 12.83
CA MET A 17 -7.01 0.85 12.17
C MET A 17 -8.18 -0.15 12.18
N ASN A 18 -8.00 -1.37 12.71
CA ASN A 18 -8.94 -2.48 12.59
C ASN A 18 -9.35 -2.76 11.13
N GLY A 19 -8.39 -2.73 10.21
CA GLY A 19 -8.60 -2.97 8.79
C GLY A 19 -8.80 -4.46 8.48
N ASN A 20 -9.87 -4.78 7.76
CA ASN A 20 -10.13 -6.09 7.16
C ASN A 20 -10.31 -5.90 5.67
N TYR A 21 -9.72 -6.78 4.84
CA TYR A 21 -9.64 -6.55 3.40
C TYR A 21 -10.08 -7.76 2.59
N THR A 22 -10.68 -7.51 1.44
CA THR A 22 -11.03 -8.53 0.44
C THR A 22 -10.55 -8.14 -0.95
N LEU A 23 -10.28 -9.16 -1.76
CA LEU A 23 -10.09 -9.04 -3.20
C LEU A 23 -10.94 -10.09 -3.91
N ASN A 24 -11.78 -9.66 -4.85
CA ASN A 24 -12.79 -10.46 -5.52
C ASN A 24 -13.67 -11.26 -4.54
N GLY A 25 -14.04 -10.62 -3.42
CA GLY A 25 -14.79 -11.24 -2.32
C GLY A 25 -14.00 -12.25 -1.47
N ARG A 26 -12.75 -12.60 -1.82
CA ARG A 26 -11.88 -13.45 -1.00
C ARG A 26 -11.25 -12.61 0.13
N PRO A 27 -11.37 -13.02 1.40
CA PRO A 27 -10.64 -12.40 2.49
C PRO A 27 -9.13 -12.51 2.31
N LEU A 28 -8.40 -11.44 2.63
CA LEU A 28 -6.94 -11.39 2.58
C LEU A 28 -6.35 -11.26 3.98
N THR A 29 -5.20 -11.90 4.19
CA THR A 29 -4.32 -11.59 5.32
C THR A 29 -3.61 -10.25 5.12
N LEU A 30 -3.19 -9.60 6.20
CA LEU A 30 -2.47 -8.33 6.09
C LEU A 30 -1.11 -8.51 5.40
N GLU A 31 -0.50 -9.68 5.58
CA GLU A 31 0.72 -10.09 4.93
C GLU A 31 0.53 -10.21 3.41
N GLU A 32 -0.61 -10.73 2.94
CA GLU A 32 -0.96 -10.74 1.50
C GLU A 32 -1.22 -9.33 0.97
N VAL A 33 -1.92 -8.47 1.73
CA VAL A 33 -2.21 -7.09 1.31
C VAL A 33 -0.92 -6.28 1.17
N PHE A 34 -0.08 -6.29 2.20
CA PHE A 34 1.09 -5.41 2.29
C PHE A 34 2.39 -6.06 1.80
N SER A 35 2.35 -7.27 1.23
CA SER A 35 3.49 -7.87 0.53
C SER A 35 3.94 -6.97 -0.63
N PRO A 36 5.25 -6.83 -0.88
CA PRO A 36 5.77 -6.13 -2.07
C PRO A 36 5.25 -6.67 -3.40
N THR A 37 4.80 -7.93 -3.44
CA THR A 37 4.16 -8.59 -4.61
C THR A 37 2.65 -8.79 -4.43
N GLY A 38 2.08 -8.24 -3.36
CA GLY A 38 0.65 -8.29 -3.05
C GLY A 38 -0.10 -7.09 -3.62
N LEU A 39 -0.83 -6.38 -2.75
CA LEU A 39 -1.56 -5.16 -3.11
C LEU A 39 -0.79 -3.87 -2.79
N LEU A 40 0.35 -3.97 -2.09
CA LEU A 40 1.20 -2.84 -1.77
C LEU A 40 1.63 -2.02 -3.01
N PRO A 41 1.90 -2.61 -4.20
CA PRO A 41 2.19 -1.82 -5.39
C PRO A 41 1.06 -0.86 -5.79
N GLY A 42 -0.20 -1.29 -5.77
CA GLY A 42 -1.34 -0.42 -6.08
C GLY A 42 -1.49 0.71 -5.07
N ILE A 43 -1.33 0.41 -3.78
CA ILE A 43 -1.34 1.42 -2.71
C ILE A 43 -0.18 2.41 -2.89
N ALA A 44 1.00 1.91 -3.22
CA ALA A 44 2.20 2.73 -3.45
C ALA A 44 2.06 3.63 -4.67
N ARG A 45 1.39 3.20 -5.76
CA ARG A 45 1.11 4.06 -6.91
C ARG A 45 0.25 5.26 -6.53
N ARG A 46 -0.83 5.05 -5.77
CA ARG A 46 -1.68 6.14 -5.28
C ARG A 46 -0.90 7.09 -4.37
N ALA A 47 -0.11 6.53 -3.44
CA ALA A 47 0.74 7.32 -2.55
C ALA A 47 1.82 8.11 -3.30
N ASP A 48 2.39 7.55 -4.37
CA ASP A 48 3.39 8.20 -5.22
C ASP A 48 2.79 9.37 -6.01
N GLN A 49 1.58 9.17 -6.56
CA GLN A 49 0.81 10.23 -7.22
C GLN A 49 0.46 11.37 -6.27
N LEU A 50 0.02 11.04 -5.04
CA LEU A 50 -0.25 12.03 -3.99
C LEU A 50 0.99 12.86 -3.67
N SER A 51 2.12 12.20 -3.40
CA SER A 51 3.39 12.91 -3.12
C SER A 51 3.81 13.78 -4.31
N SER A 52 3.72 13.26 -5.52
CA SER A 52 4.08 13.98 -6.74
C SER A 52 3.21 15.23 -6.94
N LEU A 53 1.91 15.13 -6.67
CA LEU A 53 0.98 16.26 -6.71
C LEU A 53 1.32 17.33 -5.66
N CYS A 54 1.63 16.90 -4.44
CA CYS A 54 1.86 17.83 -3.33
C CYS A 54 3.25 18.48 -3.33
N LEU A 55 4.28 17.75 -3.76
CA LEU A 55 5.70 18.10 -3.54
C LEU A 55 6.53 18.13 -4.82
N GLY A 56 5.98 17.70 -5.95
CA GLY A 56 6.69 17.63 -7.24
C GLY A 56 7.61 16.42 -7.39
N TYR A 57 7.61 15.48 -6.43
CA TYR A 57 8.34 14.21 -6.51
C TYR A 57 7.62 13.08 -5.75
N GLY A 58 7.88 11.84 -6.14
CA GLY A 58 7.24 10.64 -5.61
C GLY A 58 7.77 10.16 -4.25
N ILE A 59 7.32 8.99 -3.81
CA ILE A 59 7.72 8.36 -2.54
C ILE A 59 8.96 7.46 -2.67
N GLY A 60 9.69 7.59 -3.78
CA GLY A 60 10.85 6.75 -4.11
C GLY A 60 10.46 5.30 -4.35
N ALA A 61 9.32 5.07 -5.00
CA ALA A 61 8.84 3.74 -5.38
C ALA A 61 9.17 3.43 -6.85
N THR A 62 9.68 2.24 -7.12
CA THR A 62 9.80 1.66 -8.45
C THR A 62 8.97 0.40 -8.55
N PHE A 63 8.50 0.09 -9.76
CA PHE A 63 7.60 -1.03 -10.03
C PHE A 63 8.23 -1.94 -11.07
N GLU A 64 8.55 -3.17 -10.68
CA GLU A 64 9.12 -4.18 -11.57
C GLU A 64 8.05 -5.19 -11.95
N GLU A 65 7.88 -5.48 -13.24
CA GLU A 65 6.95 -6.50 -13.70
C GLU A 65 7.37 -7.88 -13.20
N THR A 66 6.41 -8.64 -12.67
CA THR A 66 6.65 -10.01 -12.22
C THR A 66 5.36 -10.83 -12.29
N THR A 67 5.47 -12.01 -12.90
CA THR A 67 4.33 -12.93 -13.09
C THR A 67 3.82 -13.55 -11.79
N ASP A 68 4.66 -13.58 -10.75
CA ASP A 68 4.34 -14.21 -9.46
C ASP A 68 3.79 -13.19 -8.44
N SER A 69 3.09 -12.16 -8.92
CA SER A 69 2.49 -11.12 -8.07
C SER A 69 0.98 -10.99 -8.30
N THR A 70 0.29 -10.42 -7.31
CA THR A 70 -1.16 -10.22 -7.36
C THR A 70 -1.57 -9.17 -8.38
N LEU A 71 -0.74 -8.14 -8.60
CA LEU A 71 -1.01 -7.02 -9.51
C LEU A 71 -0.12 -7.04 -10.78
N GLY A 72 0.64 -8.11 -11.01
CA GLY A 72 1.58 -8.21 -12.13
C GLY A 72 2.88 -7.40 -11.94
N ASN A 73 3.06 -6.75 -10.80
CA ASN A 73 4.26 -6.00 -10.44
C ASN A 73 4.66 -6.16 -8.97
N LYS A 74 5.94 -5.88 -8.71
CA LYS A 74 6.56 -5.78 -7.39
C LYS A 74 6.95 -4.33 -7.15
N VAL A 75 6.67 -3.82 -5.95
CA VAL A 75 7.16 -2.51 -5.53
C VAL A 75 8.50 -2.62 -4.82
N ILE A 76 9.40 -1.69 -5.12
CA ILE A 76 10.68 -1.52 -4.47
C ILE A 76 10.80 -0.07 -4.03
N PHE A 77 11.29 0.14 -2.81
CA PHE A 77 11.49 1.47 -2.25
C PHE A 77 12.98 1.79 -2.17
N ASP A 78 13.35 2.99 -2.59
CA ASP A 78 14.72 3.47 -2.45
C ASP A 78 15.11 3.77 -0.99
N GLU A 79 16.40 4.00 -0.78
CA GLU A 79 16.96 4.42 0.52
C GLU A 79 17.12 5.95 0.65
N MET A 80 16.83 6.70 -0.42
CA MET A 80 17.06 8.15 -0.48
C MET A 80 15.86 8.93 0.03
N THR A 81 14.65 8.46 -0.27
CA THR A 81 13.41 9.17 0.06
C THR A 81 13.06 8.99 1.54
N PRO A 82 12.71 10.06 2.29
CA PRO A 82 12.41 9.96 3.71
C PRO A 82 11.27 8.98 4.03
N GLN A 83 11.52 8.06 4.97
CA GLN A 83 10.52 7.07 5.40
C GLN A 83 9.25 7.71 5.95
N ALA A 84 9.34 8.86 6.62
CA ALA A 84 8.18 9.56 7.15
C ALA A 84 7.22 10.00 6.04
N LEU A 85 7.74 10.54 4.93
CA LEU A 85 6.93 10.93 3.78
C LEU A 85 6.23 9.71 3.16
N ARG A 86 7.01 8.66 2.90
CA ARG A 86 6.52 7.40 2.34
C ARG A 86 5.37 6.81 3.16
N LEU A 87 5.55 6.73 4.48
CA LEU A 87 4.53 6.20 5.38
C LEU A 87 3.28 7.09 5.41
N LEU A 88 3.41 8.41 5.54
CA LEU A 88 2.25 9.30 5.57
C LEU A 88 1.42 9.20 4.29
N CYS A 89 2.04 9.15 3.11
CA CYS A 89 1.33 9.00 1.84
C CYS A 89 0.68 7.62 1.70
N LEU A 90 1.35 6.54 2.13
CA LEU A 90 0.76 5.19 2.12
C LEU A 90 -0.42 5.06 3.09
N ILE A 91 -0.34 5.69 4.26
CA ILE A 91 -1.42 5.74 5.25
C ILE A 91 -2.63 6.47 4.68
N ASP A 92 -2.40 7.61 4.02
CA ASP A 92 -3.48 8.39 3.42
C ASP A 92 -4.15 7.61 2.28
N ALA A 93 -3.36 7.03 1.37
CA ALA A 93 -3.88 6.18 0.30
C ALA A 93 -4.70 4.99 0.85
N LEU A 94 -4.24 4.34 1.93
CA LEU A 94 -5.00 3.29 2.60
C LEU A 94 -6.29 3.83 3.24
N GLY A 95 -6.23 5.00 3.87
CA GLY A 95 -7.37 5.67 4.46
C GLY A 95 -8.45 6.01 3.43
N GLU A 96 -8.06 6.44 2.23
CA GLU A 96 -8.98 6.65 1.11
C GLU A 96 -9.62 5.35 0.63
N LEU A 97 -8.85 4.26 0.51
CA LEU A 97 -9.39 2.94 0.15
C LEU A 97 -10.43 2.45 1.17
N MET A 98 -10.19 2.74 2.45
CA MET A 98 -11.09 2.38 3.55
C MET A 98 -12.28 3.34 3.71
N ARG A 99 -12.30 4.45 2.96
CA ARG A 99 -13.33 5.49 3.09
C ARG A 99 -14.71 4.91 2.77
N GLY A 100 -15.67 5.14 3.67
CA GLY A 100 -17.02 4.58 3.55
C GLY A 100 -17.18 3.17 4.12
N THR A 101 -16.09 2.49 4.50
CA THR A 101 -16.18 1.27 5.32
C THR A 101 -16.32 1.67 6.79
N PRO A 102 -17.34 1.18 7.52
CA PRO A 102 -17.42 1.36 8.97
C PRO A 102 -16.18 0.80 9.67
N LYS A 103 -15.82 1.33 10.84
CA LYS A 103 -14.70 0.79 11.63
C LYS A 103 -14.90 -0.71 11.91
N GLY A 104 -13.90 -1.53 11.58
CA GLY A 104 -13.97 -3.00 11.71
C GLY A 104 -14.75 -3.70 10.58
N GLY A 105 -15.33 -2.95 9.65
CA GLY A 105 -15.94 -3.50 8.44
C GLY A 105 -14.90 -4.07 7.47
N VAL A 106 -15.39 -4.67 6.39
CA VAL A 106 -14.55 -5.26 5.34
C VAL A 106 -14.44 -4.29 4.18
N THR A 107 -13.22 -3.88 3.87
CA THR A 107 -12.90 -2.98 2.75
C THR A 107 -12.52 -3.81 1.51
N ALA A 108 -13.25 -3.62 0.42
CA ALA A 108 -12.94 -4.22 -0.86
C ALA A 108 -11.84 -3.45 -1.58
N LEU A 109 -10.78 -4.13 -2.01
CA LEU A 109 -9.60 -3.54 -2.65
C LEU A 109 -9.54 -3.78 -4.16
N ASP A 110 -10.64 -4.22 -4.78
CA ASP A 110 -10.73 -4.54 -6.22
C ASP A 110 -10.33 -3.38 -7.12
N GLN A 111 -10.55 -2.13 -6.68
CA GLN A 111 -10.14 -0.96 -7.44
C GLN A 111 -8.62 -0.91 -7.74
N LEU A 112 -7.79 -1.54 -6.91
CA LEU A 112 -6.33 -1.58 -7.11
C LEU A 112 -5.90 -2.42 -8.33
N THR A 113 -6.78 -3.25 -8.90
CA THR A 113 -6.46 -4.03 -10.10
C THR A 113 -6.53 -3.20 -11.39
N TYR A 114 -7.03 -1.97 -11.31
CA TYR A 114 -7.20 -1.07 -12.45
C TYR A 114 -6.24 0.13 -12.44
N ASP A 115 -5.40 0.25 -11.40
CA ASP A 115 -4.39 1.30 -11.21
C ASP A 115 -3.01 0.89 -11.77
#